data_AF-A0A3A8HX30-F1
#
_entry.id   AF-A0A3A8HX30-F1
#
_cell.length_a   1.000
_cell.length_b   1.000
_cell.length_c   1.000
_cell.angle_alpha   90.00
_cell.angle_beta   90.00
_cell.angle_gamma   90.00
#
_symmetry.space_group_name_H-M   'P 1'
#
loop_
_entity.id
_entity.type
_entity.pdbx_description
1 polymer ?
#
loop_
_entity_poly.entity_id
_entity_poly.type
_entity_poly.pdbx_seq_one_letter_code
_entity_poly.pdbx_strand_id
1 'polypeptide(L)'
;VHHAVLLGPDGAVRASARADAADGTWLGTLRGKCAVGGALFCATDAGLTRVEARQGRLEAVREFPDAEPFVDAGCQLLLSREGLMVVGAQVLTVLRMT
;
A
#
# COMPACT_ATOMS: atom_id res chain seq x y z
N VAL A 1 12.97 -11.99 -3.09
CA VAL A 1 13.15 -10.64 -2.50
C VAL A 1 12.45 -9.60 -3.36
N HIS A 2 11.53 -8.86 -2.78
CA HIS A 2 10.92 -7.67 -3.37
C HIS A 2 11.63 -6.41 -2.90
N HIS A 3 11.64 -5.39 -3.75
CA HIS A 3 12.31 -4.13 -3.50
C HIS A 3 11.33 -2.98 -3.74
N ALA A 4 11.30 -2.03 -2.81
CA ALA A 4 10.60 -0.77 -2.97
C ALA A 4 11.58 0.38 -2.81
N VAL A 5 11.46 1.38 -3.67
CA VAL A 5 12.34 2.56 -3.69
C VAL A 5 11.46 3.79 -3.88
N LEU A 6 11.64 4.77 -3.00
CA LEU A 6 11.08 6.11 -3.17
C LEU A 6 12.12 6.99 -3.86
N LEU A 7 11.78 7.46 -5.05
CA LEU A 7 12.59 8.38 -5.83
C LEU A 7 12.07 9.81 -5.66
N GLY A 8 12.98 10.75 -5.46
CA GLY A 8 12.69 12.17 -5.59
C GLY A 8 12.51 12.58 -7.06
N PRO A 9 11.97 13.79 -7.31
CA PRO A 9 11.84 14.31 -8.67
C PRO A 9 13.19 14.54 -9.37
N ASP A 10 14.27 14.62 -8.61
CA ASP A 10 15.66 14.68 -9.06
C ASP A 10 16.26 13.29 -9.37
N GLY A 11 15.47 12.22 -9.25
CA GLY A 11 15.93 10.83 -9.42
C GLY A 11 16.73 10.29 -8.24
N ALA A 12 16.95 11.07 -7.18
CA ALA A 12 17.67 10.62 -6.01
C ALA A 12 16.81 9.65 -5.17
N VAL A 13 17.42 8.59 -4.66
CA VAL A 13 16.76 7.67 -3.72
C VAL A 13 16.57 8.39 -2.38
N ARG A 14 15.32 8.50 -1.93
CA ARG A 14 14.95 9.09 -0.63
C ARG A 14 14.73 8.04 0.44
N ALA A 15 14.19 6.88 0.06
CA ALA A 15 13.99 5.77 0.96
C ALA A 15 13.95 4.44 0.20
N SER A 16 14.19 3.34 0.92
CA SER A 16 14.02 2.00 0.36
C SER A 16 13.55 0.98 1.39
N ALA A 17 13.00 -0.13 0.91
CA ALA A 17 12.70 -1.31 1.70
C ALA A 17 12.94 -2.59 0.89
N ARG A 18 13.17 -3.69 1.62
CA ARG A 18 13.31 -5.05 1.08
C ARG A 18 12.52 -5.99 1.96
N ALA A 19 11.90 -6.97 1.32
CA ALA A 19 11.08 -7.99 1.95
C ALA A 19 11.22 -9.29 1.16
N ASP A 20 11.00 -10.43 1.82
CA ASP A 20 10.90 -11.69 1.10
C ASP A 20 9.51 -11.82 0.47
N ALA A 21 9.44 -12.53 -0.66
CA ALA A 21 8.16 -12.77 -1.28
C ALA A 21 7.31 -13.62 -0.33
N ALA A 22 6.04 -13.24 -0.16
CA ALA A 22 5.10 -13.90 0.76
C ALA A 22 5.55 -13.90 2.24
N ASP A 23 6.32 -12.89 2.69
CA ASP A 23 6.73 -12.75 4.10
C ASP A 23 5.63 -12.19 5.03
N GLY A 24 4.41 -12.03 4.52
CA GLY A 24 3.26 -11.48 5.26
C GLY A 24 3.29 -9.96 5.46
N THR A 25 4.36 -9.26 5.02
CA THR A 25 4.44 -7.81 5.09
C THR A 25 3.78 -7.14 3.88
N TRP A 26 3.59 -5.82 3.95
CA TRP A 26 3.10 -5.01 2.84
C TRP A 26 3.90 -5.19 1.54
N LEU A 27 5.21 -5.48 1.63
CA LEU A 27 6.11 -5.67 0.47
C LEU A 27 6.25 -7.15 0.09
N GLY A 28 5.66 -8.07 0.85
CA GLY A 28 5.56 -9.49 0.50
C GLY A 28 4.81 -9.75 -0.81
N THR A 29 3.99 -8.78 -1.26
CA THR A 29 3.29 -8.78 -2.57
C THR A 29 3.57 -7.49 -3.36
N LEU A 30 3.60 -7.57 -4.69
CA LEU A 30 3.89 -6.41 -5.56
C LEU A 30 2.63 -5.67 -6.05
N ARG A 31 1.47 -6.33 -6.07
CA ARG A 31 0.20 -5.75 -6.52
C ARG A 31 -0.55 -5.06 -5.38
N GLY A 32 -1.66 -4.40 -5.71
CA GLY A 32 -2.54 -3.77 -4.70
C GLY A 32 -1.91 -2.58 -4.00
N LYS A 33 -1.09 -1.80 -4.71
CA LYS A 33 -0.37 -0.65 -4.16
C LYS A 33 -0.89 0.64 -4.81
N CYS A 34 -1.15 1.67 -4.01
CA CYS A 34 -1.58 2.98 -4.50
C CYS A 34 -0.80 4.08 -3.78
N ALA A 35 0.07 4.78 -4.51
CA ALA A 35 0.78 5.94 -4.01
C ALA A 35 -0.11 7.19 -4.13
N VAL A 36 -0.29 7.91 -3.02
CA VAL A 36 -1.04 9.17 -2.99
C VAL A 36 -0.39 10.12 -1.98
N GLY A 37 -0.08 11.33 -2.45
CA GLY A 37 0.67 12.30 -1.66
C GLY A 37 2.01 11.74 -1.21
N GLY A 38 2.26 11.73 0.11
CA GLY A 38 3.49 11.21 0.73
C GLY A 38 3.41 9.77 1.23
N ALA A 39 2.35 9.02 0.89
CA ALA A 39 2.11 7.69 1.41
C ALA A 39 1.86 6.65 0.30
N LEU A 40 2.13 5.39 0.63
CA LEU A 40 1.80 4.23 -0.17
C LEU A 40 0.78 3.38 0.59
N PHE A 41 -0.42 3.25 0.04
CA PHE A 41 -1.43 2.32 0.57
C PHE A 41 -1.26 0.95 -0.06
N CYS A 42 -1.33 -0.07 0.78
CA CYS A 42 -1.09 -1.46 0.41
C CYS A 42 -2.28 -2.31 0.82
N ALA A 43 -2.90 -2.98 -0.13
CA ALA A 43 -3.87 -4.03 0.12
C ALA A 43 -3.13 -5.29 0.62
N THR A 44 -3.59 -5.85 1.73
CA THR A 44 -3.02 -7.02 2.39
C THR A 44 -4.16 -7.92 2.89
N ASP A 45 -3.87 -9.17 3.20
CA ASP A 45 -4.89 -10.09 3.75
C ASP A 45 -5.32 -9.71 5.18
N ALA A 46 -4.62 -8.77 5.82
CA ALA A 46 -4.98 -8.18 7.12
C ALA A 46 -5.67 -6.81 6.96
N GLY A 47 -6.18 -6.49 5.76
CA GLY A 47 -6.79 -5.21 5.44
C GLY A 47 -5.81 -4.24 4.78
N LEU A 48 -5.81 -2.98 5.20
CA LEU A 48 -5.04 -1.92 4.55
C LEU A 48 -3.83 -1.50 5.38
N THR A 49 -2.66 -1.38 4.75
CA THR A 49 -1.44 -0.83 5.39
C THR A 49 -1.06 0.49 4.72
N ARG A 50 -0.80 1.52 5.53
CA ARG A 50 -0.19 2.78 5.08
C ARG A 50 1.31 2.75 5.34
N VAL A 51 2.07 2.97 4.29
CA VAL A 51 3.53 3.01 4.30
C VAL A 51 3.99 4.43 4.01
N GLU A 52 5.00 4.88 4.75
CA GLU A 52 5.63 6.19 4.56
C GLU A 52 7.15 6.07 4.62
N ALA A 53 7.82 7.10 4.10
CA ALA A 53 9.26 7.24 4.27
C ALA A 53 9.57 7.81 5.67
N ARG A 54 10.37 7.08 6.46
CA ARG A 54 10.93 7.55 7.74
C ARG A 54 12.41 7.23 7.78
N GLN A 55 13.23 8.26 8.02
CA GLN A 55 14.69 8.13 8.18
C GLN A 55 15.37 7.29 7.06
N GLY A 56 14.94 7.48 5.80
CA GLY A 56 15.50 6.76 4.65
C GLY A 56 14.97 5.33 4.44
N ARG A 57 13.96 4.91 5.21
CA ARG A 57 13.30 3.60 5.09
C ARG A 57 11.83 3.77 4.73
N LEU A 58 11.28 2.82 3.98
CA LEU A 58 9.84 2.72 3.78
C LEU A 58 9.26 1.78 4.85
N GLU A 59 8.39 2.31 5.69
CA GLU A 59 7.90 1.61 6.88
C GLU A 59 6.38 1.66 6.94
N ALA A 60 5.76 0.56 7.39
CA ALA A 60 4.35 0.56 7.76
C ALA A 60 4.17 1.48 8.97
N VAL A 61 3.47 2.59 8.80
CA VAL A 61 3.26 3.59 9.86
C VAL A 61 1.87 3.53 10.46
N ARG A 62 0.94 2.86 9.77
CA ARG A 62 -0.42 2.63 10.24
C ARG A 62 -1.04 1.43 9.54
N GLU A 63 -1.80 0.65 10.28
CA GLU A 63 -2.61 -0.46 9.78
C GLU A 63 -4.10 -0.16 10.02
N PHE A 64 -4.94 -0.68 9.14
CA PHE A 64 -6.40 -0.55 9.20
C PHE A 64 -7.00 -1.95 9.08
N PRO A 65 -6.98 -2.75 10.16
CA PRO A 65 -7.51 -4.12 10.14
C PRO A 65 -9.02 -4.17 9.88
N ASP A 66 -9.76 -3.12 10.29
CA ASP A 66 -11.20 -3.00 10.02
C ASP A 66 -11.54 -2.93 8.51
N ALA A 67 -10.53 -2.75 7.65
CA ALA A 67 -10.69 -2.79 6.19
C ALA A 67 -10.61 -4.20 5.60
N GLU A 68 -10.17 -5.22 6.36
CA GLU A 68 -10.04 -6.62 5.90
C GLU A 68 -11.32 -7.18 5.25
N PRO A 69 -12.55 -6.91 5.76
CA PRO A 69 -13.76 -7.39 5.10
C PRO A 69 -13.99 -6.83 3.68
N PHE A 70 -13.24 -5.79 3.29
CA PHE A 70 -13.37 -5.10 2.01
C PHE A 70 -12.09 -5.12 1.18
N VAL A 71 -10.97 -5.60 1.73
CA VAL A 71 -9.63 -5.52 1.14
C VAL A 71 -8.83 -6.76 1.51
N ASP A 72 -8.28 -7.42 0.49
CA ASP A 72 -7.29 -8.48 0.62
C ASP A 72 -6.07 -8.22 -0.29
N ALA A 73 -5.03 -9.05 -0.23
CA ALA A 73 -3.83 -8.87 -1.05
C ALA A 73 -4.06 -9.06 -2.57
N GLY A 74 -5.21 -9.60 -2.97
CA GLY A 74 -5.63 -9.77 -4.37
C GLY A 74 -6.27 -8.52 -4.97
N CYS A 75 -6.70 -7.57 -4.14
CA CYS A 75 -7.35 -6.35 -4.59
C CYS A 75 -6.39 -5.35 -5.23
N GLN A 76 -6.88 -4.61 -6.24
CA GLN A 76 -6.21 -3.42 -6.75
C GLN A 76 -6.73 -2.17 -6.04
N LEU A 77 -5.84 -1.19 -5.81
CA LEU A 77 -6.17 0.08 -5.19
C LEU A 77 -6.05 1.21 -6.21
N LEU A 78 -7.08 2.05 -6.29
CA LEU A 78 -7.13 3.24 -7.14
C LEU A 78 -7.57 4.44 -6.32
N LEU A 79 -6.93 5.59 -6.52
CA LEU A 79 -7.39 6.83 -5.92
C LEU A 79 -8.58 7.37 -6.71
N SER A 80 -9.67 7.72 -6.02
CA SER A 80 -10.83 8.37 -6.57
C SER A 80 -11.15 9.66 -5.80
N ARG A 81 -12.11 10.46 -6.29
CA ARG A 81 -12.57 11.67 -5.60
C ARG A 81 -13.25 11.37 -4.26
N GLU A 82 -13.78 10.16 -4.08
CA GLU A 82 -14.51 9.76 -2.87
C GLU A 82 -13.62 9.06 -1.83
N GLY A 83 -12.35 8.81 -2.16
CA GLY A 83 -11.42 8.06 -1.33
C GLY A 83 -10.70 6.97 -2.11
N LEU A 84 -10.31 5.90 -1.42
CA LEU A 84 -9.57 4.79 -2.00
C LEU A 84 -10.55 3.76 -2.55
N MET A 85 -10.57 3.59 -3.86
CA MET A 85 -11.36 2.56 -4.52
C MET A 85 -10.61 1.23 -4.51
N VAL A 86 -11.26 0.22 -3.98
CA VAL A 86 -10.82 -1.17 -3.95
C VAL A 86 -11.50 -1.90 -5.10
N VAL A 87 -10.68 -2.44 -5.98
CA VAL A 87 -11.12 -3.22 -7.14
C VAL A 87 -10.85 -4.68 -6.83
N GLY A 88 -11.89 -5.39 -6.41
CA GLY A 88 -11.87 -6.85 -6.25
C GLY A 88 -12.22 -7.57 -7.56
N ALA A 89 -12.34 -8.90 -7.51
CA ALA A 89 -12.65 -9.70 -8.69
C ALA A 89 -14.02 -9.40 -9.31
N GLN A 90 -15.02 -9.10 -8.48
CA GLN A 90 -16.42 -8.90 -8.91
C GLN A 90 -17.10 -7.71 -8.24
N VAL A 91 -16.40 -7.03 -7.31
CA VAL A 91 -16.96 -5.95 -6.50
C VAL A 91 -16.02 -4.76 -6.51
N LEU A 92 -16.61 -3.57 -6.55
CA LEU A 92 -15.92 -2.30 -6.37
C LEU A 92 -16.40 -1.69 -5.06
N THR A 93 -15.47 -1.39 -4.15
CA THR A 93 -15.78 -0.81 -2.83
C THR A 93 -15.01 0.50 -2.66
N VAL A 94 -15.65 1.53 -2.12
CA VAL A 94 -14.96 2.79 -1.77
C VAL A 94 -14.70 2.83 -0.28
N LEU A 95 -13.42 2.94 0.08
CA LEU A 95 -13.01 3.26 1.45
C LEU A 95 -12.87 4.77 1.60
N ARG A 96 -13.69 5.35 2.47
CA ARG A 96 -13.63 6.77 2.81
C ARG A 96 -12.60 6.99 3.91
N MET A 97 -11.69 7.93 3.67
CA MET A 97 -10.65 8.31 4.62
C MET A 97 -11.09 9.62 5.30
N THR A 98 -11.97 9.50 6.31
CA THR A 98 -12.38 10.63 7.16
C THR A 98 -11.48 10.76 8.38
#